data_AF-A0A6B0XEE2-F1
#
_entry.id   AF-A0A6B0XEE2-F1
#
_cell.length_a   1.000
_cell.length_b   1.000
_cell.length_c   1.000
_cell.angle_alpha   90.00
_cell.angle_beta   90.00
_cell.angle_gamma   90.00
#
_symmetry.space_group_name_H-M   'P 1'
#
loop_
_entity.id
_entity.type
_entity.pdbx_description
1 polymer ?
#
loop_
_entity_poly.entity_id
_entity_poly.type
_entity_poly.pdbx_seq_one_letter_code
_entity_poly.pdbx_strand_id
1 'polypeptide(L)'
;MSSSKGRDSRRTTATVIYRVLLLLALFASCESTDAPLVLYESPHGLVVLKAARLDFAEEDKEAVAARAHFDAGEDHLDEGRCGAAAESYLQAAARRPSPAVWLNAGVALLCDGEYEKAWEVLAKGLELSATREDLRAALLGNLGQAHQRLGRLDSALVSHQSAVALHRQNGFAAGEAQALGDLGAAYFMQGDLGPALAFLRQARDMHRRIGDQLGLARDLDRIGTVYFVRGAADSALATFTEALALYRDEEYLRGQAGGLTNIGNIHLDEGRLDSAHFYFSAGLAVLERLADDAARAAQLVRIGQIYQQQDDLEAALVAYREALSIHQAQEKVDSQAETHDRMARIFFQQGRLDSALSAYQSALATYSHPGKRAQALDHIGDVHLYQGRLDSALAAFEAALEIYVAHSHPRGRAVQSSKIGQVLQKQGRLDEAIKAHRASLALYREFDLYAEGATQLDYIGHLYFRQGKIDEALASFENALHVFTQAGNRQGEAAQLSNIGNIYFEQGRLDEALKVFSDALHVFQLIGHRQGEAQSLGNIGLVYRKKGEQAQALEALQQARAAYVEIGVRGEGRRIVEEAIGAIEGR
;
A
#
# COMPACT_ATOMS: atom_id res chain seq x y z
N MET A 1 -17.80 12.71 61.84
CA MET A 1 -18.46 11.45 61.45
C MET A 1 -18.97 11.61 60.02
N SER A 2 -18.63 10.63 59.16
CA SER A 2 -19.06 10.34 57.77
C SER A 2 -19.04 11.47 56.71
N SER A 3 -18.50 11.33 55.50
CA SER A 3 -17.99 10.17 54.77
C SER A 3 -17.05 10.63 53.63
N SER A 4 -15.75 10.31 53.72
CA SER A 4 -14.75 10.51 52.65
C SER A 4 -14.16 9.19 52.12
N LYS A 5 -14.85 8.07 52.31
CA LYS A 5 -14.42 6.75 51.82
C LYS A 5 -15.46 6.22 50.84
N GLY A 6 -15.20 6.34 49.55
CA GLY A 6 -16.09 5.80 48.52
C GLY A 6 -15.63 5.92 47.07
N ARG A 7 -14.73 6.84 46.70
CA ARG A 7 -14.32 7.02 45.30
C ARG A 7 -13.17 6.13 44.80
N ASP A 8 -12.48 5.41 45.70
CA ASP A 8 -11.23 4.70 45.35
C ASP A 8 -11.36 3.21 44.99
N SER A 9 -12.58 2.63 44.96
CA SER A 9 -12.73 1.16 44.77
C SER A 9 -13.46 0.70 43.51
N ARG A 10 -13.81 1.62 42.59
CA ARG A 10 -14.44 1.27 41.30
C ARG A 10 -13.54 1.48 40.07
N ARG A 11 -12.27 1.84 40.25
CA ARG A 11 -11.30 2.09 39.16
C ARG A 11 -10.53 0.84 38.69
N THR A 12 -10.83 -0.35 39.20
CA THR A 12 -9.98 -1.55 39.01
C THR A 12 -10.47 -2.58 37.99
N THR A 13 -11.47 -2.30 37.17
CA THR A 13 -11.84 -3.24 36.10
C THR A 13 -12.43 -2.51 34.90
N ALA A 14 -11.68 -2.53 33.80
CA ALA A 14 -11.98 -1.99 32.46
C ALA A 14 -11.96 -0.47 32.29
N THR A 15 -10.78 0.12 32.03
CA THR A 15 -10.70 1.36 31.22
C THR A 15 -9.29 1.52 30.64
N VAL A 16 -9.20 1.69 29.32
CA VAL A 16 -8.03 2.28 28.67
C VAL A 16 -7.89 3.69 29.25
N ILE A 17 -6.94 3.91 30.17
CA ILE A 17 -6.74 5.22 30.80
C ILE A 17 -6.11 6.15 29.76
N TYR A 18 -6.90 7.04 29.18
CA TYR A 18 -6.40 8.11 28.31
C TYR A 18 -5.60 9.11 29.14
N ARG A 19 -4.46 9.57 28.62
CA ARG A 19 -3.50 10.37 29.38
C ARG A 19 -3.79 11.87 29.20
N VAL A 20 -4.10 12.54 30.30
CA VAL A 20 -3.90 13.98 30.43
C VAL A 20 -2.48 14.17 30.96
N LEU A 21 -1.59 14.71 30.12
CA LEU A 21 -0.21 14.98 30.52
C LEU A 21 -0.16 16.34 31.22
N LEU A 22 -0.01 16.29 32.54
CA LEU A 22 0.17 17.48 33.36
C LEU A 22 1.65 17.90 33.31
N LEU A 23 2.01 18.73 32.34
CA LEU A 23 3.33 19.40 32.32
C LEU A 23 3.32 20.55 33.35
N LEU A 24 3.34 20.21 34.64
CA LEU A 24 3.35 21.19 35.74
C LEU A 24 4.72 21.83 35.99
N ALA A 25 5.79 21.30 35.41
CA ALA A 25 7.13 21.86 35.57
C ALA A 25 7.45 22.73 34.35
N LEU A 26 7.27 24.06 34.49
CA LEU A 26 7.95 25.17 33.78
C LEU A 26 7.09 26.45 33.73
N PHE A 27 6.16 26.65 34.67
CA PHE A 27 5.63 28.00 34.96
C PHE A 27 6.64 28.77 35.80
N ALA A 28 7.66 29.34 35.16
CA ALA A 28 8.51 30.36 35.78
C ALA A 28 8.17 31.79 35.33
N SER A 29 7.11 31.99 34.53
CA SER A 29 6.77 33.33 34.01
C SER A 29 5.30 33.58 33.67
N CYS A 30 4.35 32.71 34.06
CA CYS A 30 2.92 32.98 33.87
C CYS A 30 2.12 32.64 35.13
N GLU A 31 2.27 33.46 36.17
CA GLU A 31 1.50 33.37 37.43
C GLU A 31 0.04 33.88 37.31
N SER A 32 -0.52 34.02 36.10
CA SER A 32 -1.79 34.74 35.93
C SER A 32 -2.76 34.18 34.88
N THR A 33 -2.98 32.86 34.79
CA THR A 33 -4.04 32.34 33.91
C THR A 33 -5.14 31.61 34.67
N ASP A 34 -6.34 32.18 34.63
CA ASP A 34 -7.58 31.60 35.17
C ASP A 34 -8.00 30.31 34.44
N ALA A 35 -7.32 29.89 33.37
CA ALA A 35 -7.49 28.56 32.76
C ALA A 35 -6.16 28.02 32.18
N PRO A 36 -5.43 27.12 32.87
CA PRO A 36 -4.21 26.53 32.32
C PRO A 36 -4.52 25.56 31.17
N LEU A 37 -3.61 25.51 30.19
CA LEU A 37 -3.67 24.56 29.08
C LEU A 37 -2.99 23.25 29.45
N VAL A 38 -3.55 22.13 28.99
CA VAL A 38 -2.98 20.78 29.15
C VAL A 38 -2.99 20.03 27.83
N LEU A 39 -2.03 19.11 27.67
CA LEU A 39 -2.01 18.19 26.53
C LEU A 39 -3.00 17.05 26.78
N TYR A 40 -3.86 16.81 25.79
CA TYR A 40 -4.78 15.69 25.74
C TYR A 40 -4.39 14.78 24.59
N GLU A 41 -4.27 13.49 24.89
CA GLU A 41 -4.10 12.44 23.89
C GLU A 41 -5.38 11.60 23.78
N SER A 42 -5.94 11.56 22.58
CA SER A 42 -7.17 10.85 22.30
C SER A 42 -6.98 9.32 22.28
N PRO A 43 -8.08 8.55 22.36
CA PRO A 43 -8.07 7.12 22.16
C PRO A 43 -7.46 6.64 20.86
N HIS A 44 -7.34 7.51 19.86
CA HIS A 44 -6.82 7.22 18.54
C HIS A 44 -5.44 7.87 18.31
N GLY A 45 -4.80 8.41 19.35
CA GLY A 45 -3.45 9.00 19.29
C GLY A 45 -3.39 10.45 18.79
N LEU A 46 -4.53 11.16 18.74
CA LEU A 46 -4.54 12.60 18.45
C LEU A 46 -4.03 13.36 19.68
N VAL A 47 -2.99 14.18 19.52
CA VAL A 47 -2.45 15.03 20.59
C VAL A 47 -2.85 16.48 20.33
N VAL A 48 -3.56 17.08 21.27
CA VAL A 48 -4.09 18.46 21.16
C VAL A 48 -4.04 19.17 22.51
N LEU A 49 -4.09 20.50 22.49
CA LEU A 49 -4.20 21.30 23.71
C LEU A 49 -5.67 21.53 24.07
N LYS A 50 -6.01 21.39 25.34
CA LYS A 50 -7.33 21.74 25.90
C LYS A 50 -7.19 22.63 27.13
N ALA A 51 -8.25 23.35 27.47
CA ALA A 51 -8.32 24.09 28.72
C ALA A 51 -8.58 23.11 29.89
N ALA A 52 -7.86 23.26 30.99
CA ALA A 52 -8.05 22.44 32.18
C ALA A 52 -9.24 22.88 33.05
N ARG A 53 -9.71 24.12 32.88
CA ARG A 53 -10.87 24.68 33.57
C ARG A 53 -11.47 25.83 32.75
N LEU A 54 -12.64 26.28 33.16
CA LEU A 54 -13.31 27.45 32.61
C LEU A 54 -12.56 28.74 32.93
N ASP A 55 -12.71 29.72 32.05
CA ASP A 55 -12.11 31.06 32.09
C ASP A 55 -13.05 32.13 32.65
N PHE A 56 -14.07 31.72 33.40
CA PHE A 56 -15.01 32.61 34.09
C PHE A 56 -15.39 32.04 35.46
N ALA A 57 -15.80 32.93 36.38
CA ALA A 57 -16.24 32.59 37.73
C ALA A 57 -17.75 32.24 37.79
N GLU A 58 -18.14 31.50 38.84
CA GLU A 58 -19.53 31.10 39.13
C GLU A 58 -20.35 32.25 39.73
N GLU A 59 -20.59 33.28 38.93
CA GLU A 59 -21.24 34.51 39.40
C GLU A 59 -22.77 34.46 39.25
N ASP A 60 -23.29 33.56 38.41
CA ASP A 60 -24.72 33.40 38.13
C ASP A 60 -25.12 31.95 37.83
N LYS A 61 -26.43 31.73 37.71
CA LYS A 61 -27.01 30.39 37.46
C LYS A 61 -26.56 29.79 36.12
N GLU A 62 -26.31 30.62 35.10
CA GLU A 62 -25.87 30.12 33.80
C GLU A 62 -24.39 29.72 33.84
N ALA A 63 -23.53 30.41 34.60
CA ALA A 63 -22.16 29.97 34.86
C ALA A 63 -22.09 28.65 35.62
N VAL A 64 -22.90 28.49 36.67
CA VAL A 64 -22.97 27.24 37.44
C VAL A 64 -23.48 26.09 36.55
N ALA A 65 -24.49 26.34 35.71
CA ALA A 65 -24.99 25.34 34.77
C ALA A 65 -23.94 24.98 33.70
N ALA A 66 -23.25 25.98 33.14
CA ALA A 66 -22.16 25.77 32.19
C ALA A 66 -21.03 24.93 32.80
N ARG A 67 -20.69 25.18 34.07
CA ARG A 67 -19.69 24.40 34.80
C ARG A 67 -20.06 22.93 34.94
N ALA A 68 -21.30 22.65 35.34
CA ALA A 68 -21.78 21.28 35.48
C ALA A 68 -21.68 20.51 34.15
N HIS A 69 -22.03 21.15 33.03
CA HIS A 69 -21.89 20.55 31.70
C HIS A 69 -20.43 20.40 31.26
N PHE A 70 -19.56 21.35 31.60
CA PHE A 70 -18.13 21.25 31.31
C PHE A 70 -17.47 20.10 32.08
N ASP A 71 -17.74 19.97 33.37
CA ASP A 71 -17.19 18.89 34.20
C ASP A 71 -17.73 17.52 33.74
N ALA A 72 -19.00 17.43 33.32
CA ALA A 72 -19.53 16.21 32.69
C ALA A 72 -18.83 15.88 31.36
N GLY A 73 -18.46 16.89 30.58
CA GLY A 73 -17.66 16.72 29.37
C GLY A 73 -16.26 16.19 29.65
N GLU A 74 -15.64 16.64 30.74
CA GLU A 74 -14.33 16.14 31.20
C GLU A 74 -14.41 14.67 31.63
N ASP A 75 -15.44 14.31 32.42
CA ASP A 75 -15.70 12.91 32.80
C ASP A 75 -15.88 12.01 31.56
N HIS A 76 -16.61 12.48 30.55
CA HIS A 76 -16.77 11.74 29.30
C HIS A 76 -15.47 11.62 28.49
N LEU A 77 -14.62 12.65 28.45
CA LEU A 77 -13.31 12.57 27.80
C LEU A 77 -12.38 11.59 28.51
N ASP A 78 -12.35 11.59 29.83
CA ASP A 78 -11.54 10.67 30.64
C ASP A 78 -11.94 9.20 30.40
N GLU A 79 -13.21 8.96 30.10
CA GLU A 79 -13.74 7.65 29.70
C GLU A 79 -13.58 7.33 28.21
N GLY A 80 -13.04 8.27 27.41
CA GLY A 80 -12.88 8.15 25.95
C GLY A 80 -14.16 8.30 25.13
N ARG A 81 -15.25 8.79 25.75
CA ARG A 81 -16.56 8.99 25.10
C ARG A 81 -16.62 10.35 24.41
N CYS A 82 -15.87 10.52 23.32
CA CYS A 82 -15.65 11.81 22.68
C CYS A 82 -16.94 12.49 22.16
N GLY A 83 -17.87 11.76 21.54
CA GLY A 83 -19.18 12.33 21.16
C GLY A 83 -20.01 12.84 22.34
N ALA A 84 -20.08 12.08 23.45
CA ALA A 84 -20.81 12.50 24.65
C ALA A 84 -20.14 13.70 25.34
N ALA A 85 -18.81 13.76 25.31
CA ALA A 85 -18.05 14.92 25.77
C ALA A 85 -18.36 16.15 24.91
N ALA A 86 -18.37 16.01 23.59
CA ALA A 86 -18.70 17.09 22.67
C ALA A 86 -20.11 17.64 22.93
N GLU A 87 -21.11 16.78 23.09
CA GLU A 87 -22.47 17.19 23.46
C GLU A 87 -22.50 17.98 24.77
N SER A 88 -21.79 17.50 25.79
CA SER A 88 -21.73 18.17 27.10
C SER A 88 -21.05 19.54 27.02
N TYR A 89 -19.94 19.67 26.30
CA TYR A 89 -19.32 20.98 26.10
C TYR A 89 -20.17 21.93 25.24
N LEU A 90 -20.90 21.43 24.25
CA LEU A 90 -21.83 22.25 23.46
C LEU A 90 -23.01 22.73 24.32
N GLN A 91 -23.49 21.91 25.25
CA GLN A 91 -24.47 22.34 26.26
C GLN A 91 -23.88 23.41 27.19
N ALA A 92 -22.63 23.27 27.63
CA ALA A 92 -21.94 24.31 28.39
C ALA A 92 -21.84 25.62 27.59
N ALA A 93 -21.51 25.54 26.30
CA ALA A 93 -21.39 26.71 25.42
C ALA A 93 -22.72 27.43 25.20
N ALA A 94 -23.83 26.69 25.15
CA ALA A 94 -25.17 27.24 25.03
C ALA A 94 -25.61 28.01 26.29
N ARG A 95 -25.08 27.64 27.46
CA ARG A 95 -25.33 28.32 28.74
C ARG A 95 -24.46 29.56 28.89
N ARG A 96 -23.14 29.40 28.70
CA ARG A 96 -22.17 30.48 28.83
C ARG A 96 -21.02 30.27 27.85
N PRO A 97 -21.03 30.91 26.68
CA PRO A 97 -19.98 30.74 25.69
C PRO A 97 -18.69 31.41 26.17
N SER A 98 -17.57 30.71 26.02
CA SER A 98 -16.24 31.25 26.27
C SER A 98 -15.19 30.53 25.43
N PRO A 99 -14.01 31.14 25.21
CA PRO A 99 -12.91 30.50 24.49
C PRO A 99 -12.55 29.11 25.05
N ALA A 100 -12.51 28.95 26.38
CA ALA A 100 -12.18 27.67 27.02
C ALA A 100 -13.23 26.58 26.72
N VAL A 101 -14.52 26.92 26.75
CA VAL A 101 -15.59 25.96 26.44
C VAL A 101 -15.53 25.53 24.98
N TRP A 102 -15.39 26.49 24.05
CA TRP A 102 -15.31 26.20 22.62
C TRP A 102 -14.05 25.41 22.26
N LEU A 103 -12.92 25.68 22.92
CA LEU A 103 -11.69 24.89 22.76
C LEU A 103 -11.94 23.41 23.09
N ASN A 104 -12.52 23.11 24.26
CA ASN A 104 -12.75 21.74 24.70
C ASN A 104 -13.84 21.03 23.88
N ALA A 105 -14.90 21.74 23.46
CA ALA A 105 -15.88 21.22 22.51
C ALA A 105 -15.21 20.83 21.18
N GLY A 106 -14.32 21.68 20.67
CA GLY A 106 -13.56 21.41 19.45
C GLY A 106 -12.63 20.21 19.59
N VAL A 107 -11.93 20.07 20.71
CA VAL A 107 -11.08 18.90 21.03
C VAL A 107 -11.90 17.61 21.05
N ALA A 108 -13.07 17.62 21.67
CA ALA A 108 -13.96 16.46 21.72
C ALA A 108 -14.46 16.06 20.32
N LEU A 109 -14.85 17.04 19.49
CA LEU A 109 -15.26 16.79 18.10
C LEU A 109 -14.11 16.30 17.21
N LEU A 110 -12.89 16.83 17.38
CA LEU A 110 -11.70 16.30 16.70
C LEU A 110 -11.42 14.85 17.07
N CYS A 111 -11.59 14.50 18.35
CA CYS A 111 -11.45 13.12 18.83
C CYS A 111 -12.53 12.20 18.23
N ASP A 112 -13.76 12.68 18.13
CA ASP A 112 -14.92 11.93 17.62
C ASP A 112 -14.88 11.73 16.09
N GLY A 113 -14.08 12.53 15.38
CA GLY A 113 -13.95 12.48 13.92
C GLY A 113 -14.88 13.43 13.17
N GLU A 114 -15.60 14.28 13.88
CA GLU A 114 -16.53 15.29 13.35
C GLU A 114 -15.78 16.57 12.95
N TYR A 115 -14.88 16.45 11.96
CA TYR A 115 -13.88 17.48 11.65
C TYR A 115 -14.47 18.81 11.16
N GLU A 116 -15.55 18.79 10.37
CA GLU A 116 -16.25 20.01 9.94
C GLU A 116 -16.83 20.77 11.13
N LYS A 117 -17.55 20.06 12.02
CA LYS A 117 -18.13 20.64 13.23
C LYS A 117 -17.04 21.14 14.17
N ALA A 118 -15.95 20.39 14.32
CA ALA A 118 -14.80 20.81 15.11
C ALA A 118 -14.24 22.15 14.60
N TRP A 119 -14.06 22.29 13.28
CA TRP A 119 -13.63 23.54 12.66
C TRP A 119 -14.58 24.70 12.97
N GLU A 120 -15.90 24.52 12.81
CA GLU A 120 -16.90 25.57 13.11
C GLU A 120 -16.86 26.02 14.58
N VAL A 121 -16.79 25.05 15.48
CA VAL A 121 -16.80 25.26 16.94
C VAL A 121 -15.51 25.94 17.41
N LEU A 122 -14.35 25.52 16.88
CA LEU A 122 -13.07 26.15 17.19
C LEU A 122 -12.98 27.58 16.62
N ALA A 123 -13.57 27.85 15.45
CA ALA A 123 -13.63 29.19 14.88
C ALA A 123 -14.40 30.16 15.78
N LYS A 124 -15.54 29.73 16.35
CA LYS A 124 -16.29 30.52 17.35
C LYS A 124 -15.47 30.81 18.59
N GLY A 125 -14.71 29.82 19.08
CA GLY A 125 -13.78 30.02 20.19
C GLY A 125 -12.72 31.07 19.87
N LEU A 126 -12.17 31.05 18.66
CA LEU A 126 -11.13 31.96 18.20
C LEU A 126 -11.61 33.42 18.10
N GLU A 127 -12.87 33.64 17.72
CA GLU A 127 -13.50 34.97 17.69
C GLU A 127 -13.61 35.57 19.11
N LEU A 128 -13.89 34.73 20.11
CA LEU A 128 -14.05 35.16 21.50
C LEU A 128 -12.72 35.31 22.25
N SER A 129 -11.60 34.85 21.68
CA SER A 129 -10.31 34.76 22.38
C SER A 129 -9.44 36.02 22.25
N ALA A 130 -10.03 37.18 21.90
CA ALA A 130 -9.28 38.41 21.61
C ALA A 130 -8.40 38.89 22.78
N THR A 131 -8.81 38.62 24.02
CA THR A 131 -8.11 39.02 25.25
C THR A 131 -7.37 37.87 25.93
N ARG A 132 -7.40 36.66 25.35
CA ARG A 132 -6.79 35.43 25.89
C ARG A 132 -5.84 34.81 24.86
N GLU A 133 -4.65 35.41 24.74
CA GLU A 133 -3.63 34.98 23.77
C GLU A 133 -3.18 33.53 23.96
N ASP A 134 -3.24 33.01 25.18
CA ASP A 134 -2.96 31.61 25.52
C ASP A 134 -3.97 30.65 24.87
N LEU A 135 -5.26 30.86 25.10
CA LEU A 135 -6.34 30.06 24.51
C LEU A 135 -6.42 30.27 22.99
N ARG A 136 -6.14 31.49 22.52
CA ARG A 136 -6.05 31.82 21.09
C ARG A 136 -5.04 30.93 20.36
N ALA A 137 -3.85 30.75 20.94
CA ALA A 137 -2.81 29.92 20.36
C ALA A 137 -3.24 28.44 20.26
N ALA A 138 -3.85 27.90 21.32
CA ALA A 138 -4.36 26.52 21.34
C ALA A 138 -5.52 26.31 20.33
N LEU A 139 -6.44 27.28 20.23
CA LEU A 139 -7.53 27.26 19.25
C LEU A 139 -7.00 27.24 17.81
N LEU A 140 -5.98 28.05 17.50
CA LEU A 140 -5.32 28.04 16.20
C LEU A 140 -4.64 26.71 15.89
N GLY A 141 -3.92 26.12 16.85
CA GLY A 141 -3.31 24.79 16.68
C GLY A 141 -4.36 23.71 16.39
N ASN A 142 -5.45 23.69 17.14
CA ASN A 142 -6.53 22.72 16.94
C ASN A 142 -7.32 22.97 15.64
N LEU A 143 -7.49 24.24 15.22
CA LEU A 143 -8.02 24.58 13.88
C LEU A 143 -7.11 24.04 12.78
N GLY A 144 -5.79 24.14 12.97
CA GLY A 144 -4.80 23.53 12.08
C GLY A 144 -5.03 22.02 11.95
N GLN A 145 -5.24 21.32 13.06
CA GLN A 145 -5.57 19.89 13.05
C GLN A 145 -6.88 19.60 12.31
N ALA A 146 -7.93 20.39 12.53
CA ALA A 146 -9.19 20.25 11.80
C ALA A 146 -8.97 20.43 10.28
N HIS A 147 -8.25 21.49 9.88
CA HIS A 147 -7.89 21.74 8.48
C HIS A 147 -7.10 20.58 7.87
N GLN A 148 -6.13 19.98 8.57
CA GLN A 148 -5.39 18.83 8.08
C GLN A 148 -6.30 17.63 7.82
N ARG A 149 -7.22 17.33 8.76
CA ARG A 149 -8.17 16.21 8.61
C ARG A 149 -9.17 16.43 7.48
N LEU A 150 -9.45 17.67 7.14
CA LEU A 150 -10.28 18.07 6.00
C LEU A 150 -9.51 18.19 4.67
N GLY A 151 -8.20 17.93 4.66
CA GLY A 151 -7.35 18.08 3.47
C GLY A 151 -7.08 19.54 3.06
N ARG A 152 -7.42 20.52 3.91
CA ARG A 152 -7.23 21.96 3.68
C ARG A 152 -5.82 22.39 4.11
N LEU A 153 -4.80 21.87 3.42
CA LEU A 153 -3.40 21.95 3.87
C LEU A 153 -2.86 23.39 3.98
N ASP A 154 -3.19 24.28 3.06
CA ASP A 154 -2.75 25.68 3.12
C ASP A 154 -3.29 26.38 4.38
N SER A 155 -4.58 26.17 4.70
CA SER A 155 -5.20 26.71 5.91
C SER A 155 -4.62 26.11 7.18
N ALA A 156 -4.25 24.81 7.14
CA ALA A 156 -3.57 24.17 8.25
C ALA A 156 -2.19 24.80 8.52
N LEU A 157 -1.39 25.02 7.48
CA LEU A 157 -0.08 25.65 7.60
C LEU A 157 -0.19 27.05 8.23
N VAL A 158 -1.11 27.88 7.76
CA VAL A 158 -1.33 29.23 8.31
C VAL A 158 -1.76 29.17 9.78
N SER A 159 -2.65 28.25 10.14
CA SER A 159 -3.13 28.08 11.51
C SER A 159 -2.01 27.64 12.45
N HIS A 160 -1.22 26.64 12.05
CA HIS A 160 -0.08 26.13 12.83
C HIS A 160 1.05 27.16 12.95
N GLN A 161 1.38 27.89 11.89
CA GLN A 161 2.36 28.98 11.95
C GLN A 161 1.95 30.07 12.93
N SER A 162 0.65 30.43 12.93
CA SER A 162 0.10 31.42 13.86
C SER A 162 0.14 30.91 15.31
N ALA A 163 -0.15 29.63 15.53
CA ALA A 163 -0.05 28.99 16.84
C ALA A 163 1.40 28.97 17.37
N VAL A 164 2.39 28.62 16.53
CA VAL A 164 3.82 28.67 16.88
C VAL A 164 4.22 30.09 17.30
N ALA A 165 3.83 31.11 16.53
CA ALA A 165 4.19 32.49 16.82
C ALA A 165 3.63 32.96 18.17
N LEU A 166 2.36 32.66 18.45
CA LEU A 166 1.72 33.03 19.71
C LEU A 166 2.26 32.23 20.90
N HIS A 167 2.47 30.92 20.77
CA HIS A 167 3.06 30.13 21.85
C HIS A 167 4.47 30.61 22.21
N ARG A 168 5.27 30.99 21.21
CA ARG A 168 6.58 31.59 21.41
C ARG A 168 6.49 32.94 22.13
N GLN A 169 5.58 33.81 21.68
CA GLN A 169 5.35 35.11 22.32
C GLN A 169 4.92 34.97 23.78
N ASN A 170 4.07 33.98 24.07
CA ASN A 170 3.56 33.69 25.41
C ASN A 170 4.58 32.95 26.29
N GLY A 171 5.72 32.54 25.75
CA GLY A 171 6.70 31.71 26.47
C GLY A 171 6.21 30.30 26.81
N PHE A 172 5.15 29.81 26.14
CA PHE A 172 4.61 28.47 26.39
C PHE A 172 5.34 27.41 25.56
N ALA A 173 6.50 26.98 26.06
CA ALA A 173 7.42 26.10 25.33
C ALA A 173 6.80 24.75 24.91
N ALA A 174 5.93 24.16 25.74
CA ALA A 174 5.26 22.90 25.39
C ALA A 174 4.27 23.08 24.23
N GLY A 175 3.47 24.15 24.22
CA GLY A 175 2.59 24.46 23.10
C GLY A 175 3.35 24.82 21.83
N GLU A 176 4.48 25.53 21.95
CA GLU A 176 5.34 25.83 20.80
C GLU A 176 5.92 24.55 20.18
N ALA A 177 6.42 23.63 21.00
CA ALA A 177 6.96 22.36 20.54
C ALA A 177 5.88 21.51 19.82
N GLN A 178 4.69 21.41 20.40
CA GLN A 178 3.56 20.70 19.79
C GLN A 178 3.15 21.32 18.44
N ALA A 179 3.01 22.66 18.39
CA ALA A 179 2.63 23.36 17.16
C ALA A 179 3.70 23.26 16.06
N LEU A 180 5.00 23.24 16.42
CA LEU A 180 6.09 22.97 15.48
C LEU A 180 6.03 21.55 14.93
N GLY A 181 5.73 20.57 15.78
CA GLY A 181 5.54 19.18 15.39
C GLY A 181 4.40 19.01 14.40
N ASP A 182 3.27 19.67 14.65
CA ASP A 182 2.07 19.62 13.80
C ASP A 182 2.27 20.40 12.49
N LEU A 183 3.00 21.52 12.52
CA LEU A 183 3.44 22.23 11.32
C LEU A 183 4.34 21.35 10.45
N GLY A 184 5.29 20.63 11.06
CA GLY A 184 6.14 19.66 10.37
C GLY A 184 5.33 18.53 9.71
N ALA A 185 4.31 18.02 10.40
CA ALA A 185 3.39 17.02 9.85
C ALA A 185 2.54 17.58 8.69
N ALA A 186 2.11 18.84 8.75
CA ALA A 186 1.37 19.49 7.67
C ALA A 186 2.22 19.64 6.40
N TYR A 187 3.47 20.06 6.51
CA TYR A 187 4.39 20.10 5.37
C TYR A 187 4.66 18.71 4.78
N PHE A 188 4.78 17.68 5.64
CA PHE A 188 4.92 16.30 5.16
C PHE A 188 3.71 15.86 4.33
N MET A 189 2.48 16.15 4.77
CA MET A 189 1.26 15.85 4.02
C MET A 189 1.17 16.59 2.68
N GLN A 190 1.78 17.77 2.57
CA GLN A 190 1.87 18.52 1.32
C GLN A 190 2.95 17.97 0.36
N GLY A 191 3.81 17.08 0.84
CA GLY A 191 4.96 16.54 0.08
C GLY A 191 6.24 17.37 0.22
N ASP A 192 6.23 18.45 1.00
CA ASP A 192 7.35 19.34 1.22
C ASP A 192 8.28 18.80 2.32
N LEU A 193 9.05 17.77 1.98
CA LEU A 193 9.87 17.03 2.94
C LEU A 193 10.98 17.88 3.60
N GLY A 194 11.45 18.95 2.93
CA GLY A 194 12.49 19.85 3.43
C GLY A 194 12.03 20.64 4.65
N PRO A 195 11.00 21.51 4.49
CA PRO A 195 10.35 22.19 5.60
C PRO A 195 9.85 21.24 6.69
N ALA A 196 9.25 20.11 6.32
CA ALA A 196 8.79 19.11 7.30
C ALA A 196 9.91 18.69 8.26
N LEU A 197 11.05 18.29 7.72
CA LEU A 197 12.21 17.87 8.52
C LEU A 197 12.78 19.01 9.37
N ALA A 198 12.76 20.24 8.86
CA ALA A 198 13.26 21.41 9.59
C ALA A 198 12.40 21.72 10.83
N PHE A 199 11.08 21.74 10.69
CA PHE A 199 10.17 21.99 11.81
C PHE A 199 10.13 20.84 12.82
N LEU A 200 10.13 19.59 12.35
CA LEU A 200 10.17 18.42 13.25
C LEU A 200 11.46 18.37 14.08
N ARG A 201 12.61 18.77 13.51
CA ARG A 201 13.86 18.88 14.29
C ARG A 201 13.80 19.97 15.35
N GLN A 202 13.17 21.11 15.05
CA GLN A 202 12.95 22.17 16.04
C GLN A 202 12.05 21.67 17.18
N ALA A 203 10.94 21.01 16.85
CA ALA A 203 10.03 20.38 17.82
C ALA A 203 10.78 19.38 18.72
N ARG A 204 11.53 18.46 18.11
CA ARG A 204 12.36 17.46 18.80
C ARG A 204 13.32 18.10 19.80
N ASP A 205 14.03 19.13 19.37
CA ASP A 205 15.01 19.82 20.22
C ASP A 205 14.34 20.65 21.32
N MET A 206 13.09 21.08 21.13
CA MET A 206 12.28 21.70 22.18
C MET A 206 11.75 20.66 23.18
N HIS A 207 11.13 19.58 22.74
CA HIS A 207 10.64 18.50 23.62
C HIS A 207 11.78 17.92 24.46
N ARG A 208 12.98 17.73 23.88
CA ARG A 208 14.18 17.33 24.64
C ARG A 208 14.56 18.35 25.73
N ARG A 209 14.51 19.65 25.43
CA ARG A 209 14.88 20.71 26.38
C ARG A 209 13.90 20.84 27.54
N ILE A 210 12.61 20.68 27.28
CA ILE A 210 11.56 20.77 28.32
C ILE A 210 11.36 19.44 29.07
N GLY A 211 12.08 18.37 28.69
CA GLY A 211 12.00 17.06 29.34
C GLY A 211 10.77 16.23 28.96
N ASP A 212 10.06 16.59 27.88
CA ASP A 212 8.95 15.80 27.36
C ASP A 212 9.46 14.65 26.49
N GLN A 213 9.68 13.49 27.13
CA GLN A 213 10.18 12.29 26.45
C GLN A 213 9.20 11.74 25.43
N LEU A 214 7.90 11.85 25.68
CA LEU A 214 6.88 11.30 24.78
C LEU A 214 6.71 12.20 23.55
N GLY A 215 6.70 13.52 23.72
CA GLY A 215 6.77 14.48 22.61
C GLY A 215 8.03 14.29 21.77
N LEU A 216 9.18 14.08 22.42
CA LEU A 216 10.45 13.77 21.74
C LEU A 216 10.35 12.49 20.90
N ALA A 217 9.79 11.41 21.46
CA ALA A 217 9.61 10.16 20.75
C ALA A 217 8.69 10.30 19.52
N ARG A 218 7.61 11.09 19.63
CA ARG A 218 6.69 11.38 18.51
C ARG A 218 7.36 12.15 17.39
N ASP A 219 8.17 13.15 17.72
CA ASP A 219 8.92 13.91 16.71
C ASP A 219 9.95 13.04 16.01
N LEU A 220 10.66 12.17 16.75
CA LEU A 220 11.58 11.19 16.16
C LEU A 220 10.85 10.24 15.21
N ASP A 221 9.70 9.70 15.59
CA ASP A 221 8.89 8.83 14.72
C ASP A 221 8.44 9.55 13.43
N ARG A 222 8.01 10.81 13.54
CA ARG A 222 7.69 11.67 12.36
C ARG A 222 8.94 11.92 11.51
N ILE A 223 10.11 12.18 12.10
CA ILE A 223 11.39 12.36 11.38
C ILE A 223 11.80 11.07 10.66
N GLY A 224 11.67 9.91 11.32
CA GLY A 224 11.94 8.61 10.74
C GLY A 224 11.08 8.36 9.51
N THR A 225 9.80 8.73 9.57
CA THR A 225 8.87 8.65 8.44
C THR A 225 9.33 9.53 7.27
N VAL A 226 9.79 10.76 7.53
CA VAL A 226 10.35 11.64 6.48
C VAL A 226 11.59 11.01 5.84
N TYR A 227 12.49 10.40 6.62
CA TYR A 227 13.66 9.72 6.06
C TYR A 227 13.27 8.49 5.22
N PHE A 228 12.30 7.71 5.68
CA PHE A 228 11.80 6.54 4.96
C PHE A 228 11.27 6.92 3.58
N VAL A 229 10.39 7.94 3.51
CA VAL A 229 9.86 8.45 2.23
C VAL A 229 10.95 8.99 1.30
N ARG A 230 12.06 9.49 1.84
CA ARG A 230 13.23 9.91 1.05
C ARG A 230 14.12 8.76 0.57
N GLY A 231 13.82 7.51 0.93
CA GLY A 231 14.67 6.36 0.65
C GLY A 231 15.94 6.29 1.51
N ALA A 232 16.01 7.07 2.61
CA ALA A 232 17.15 7.06 3.53
C ALA A 232 16.95 6.00 4.63
N ALA A 233 16.94 4.72 4.24
CA ALA A 233 16.60 3.58 5.10
C ALA A 233 17.40 3.54 6.41
N ASP A 234 18.73 3.69 6.36
CA ASP A 234 19.58 3.67 7.55
C ASP A 234 19.23 4.78 8.56
N SER A 235 18.96 5.98 8.05
CA SER A 235 18.56 7.13 8.89
C SER A 235 17.17 6.93 9.49
N ALA A 236 16.24 6.37 8.71
CA ALA A 236 14.91 6.03 9.19
C ALA A 236 14.98 4.97 10.29
N LEU A 237 15.72 3.89 10.07
CA LEU A 237 15.89 2.79 11.02
C LEU A 237 16.51 3.27 12.34
N ALA A 238 17.57 4.07 12.28
CA ALA A 238 18.19 4.65 13.46
C ALA A 238 17.20 5.52 14.25
N THR A 239 16.45 6.37 13.56
CA THR A 239 15.49 7.29 14.19
C THR A 239 14.30 6.55 14.81
N PHE A 240 13.73 5.56 14.10
CA PHE A 240 12.64 4.74 14.64
C PHE A 240 13.08 3.90 15.83
N THR A 241 14.33 3.42 15.83
CA THR A 241 14.89 2.66 16.96
C THR A 241 15.03 3.54 18.21
N GLU A 242 15.48 4.80 18.04
CA GLU A 242 15.55 5.79 19.13
C GLU A 242 14.13 6.09 19.68
N ALA A 243 13.16 6.35 18.80
CA ALA A 243 11.77 6.57 19.20
C ALA A 243 11.17 5.37 19.95
N LEU A 244 11.40 4.16 19.46
CA LEU A 244 10.92 2.92 20.08
C LEU A 244 11.52 2.69 21.47
N ALA A 245 12.78 3.06 21.71
CA ALA A 245 13.39 2.99 23.03
C ALA A 245 12.67 3.92 24.01
N LEU A 246 12.44 5.18 23.62
CA LEU A 246 11.70 6.14 24.45
C LEU A 246 10.26 5.69 24.72
N TYR A 247 9.56 5.14 23.72
CA TYR A 247 8.22 4.58 23.92
C TYR A 247 8.21 3.38 24.86
N ARG A 248 9.29 2.60 24.94
CA ARG A 248 9.44 1.51 25.93
C ARG A 248 9.64 2.05 27.33
N ASP A 249 10.50 3.05 27.48
CA ASP A 249 10.79 3.69 28.76
C ASP A 249 9.54 4.38 29.35
N GLU A 250 8.71 5.00 28.50
CA GLU A 250 7.45 5.67 28.88
C GLU A 250 6.24 4.71 28.97
N GLU A 251 6.47 3.40 28.74
CA GLU A 251 5.46 2.34 28.65
C GLU A 251 4.29 2.66 27.68
N TYR A 252 4.59 3.42 26.62
CA TYR A 252 3.60 3.89 25.65
C TYR A 252 3.39 2.86 24.52
N LEU A 253 2.48 1.92 24.75
CA LEU A 253 2.24 0.76 23.87
C LEU A 253 1.89 1.13 22.42
N ARG A 254 1.07 2.17 22.20
CA ARG A 254 0.70 2.58 20.83
C ARG A 254 1.91 2.99 20.00
N GLY A 255 2.80 3.79 20.57
CA GLY A 255 4.04 4.21 19.90
C GLY A 255 5.01 3.04 19.72
N GLN A 256 5.05 2.10 20.67
CA GLN A 256 5.82 0.87 20.51
C GLN A 256 5.33 0.05 19.30
N ALA A 257 4.01 -0.16 19.18
CA ALA A 257 3.44 -0.86 18.03
C ALA A 257 3.72 -0.14 16.70
N GLY A 258 3.51 1.17 16.66
CA GLY A 258 3.79 1.99 15.47
C GLY A 258 5.26 1.93 15.05
N GLY A 259 6.19 2.11 15.99
CA GLY A 259 7.63 2.05 15.75
C GLY A 259 8.09 0.66 15.25
N LEU A 260 7.57 -0.42 15.83
CA LEU A 260 7.83 -1.79 15.38
C LEU A 260 7.32 -2.01 13.94
N THR A 261 6.12 -1.52 13.61
CA THR A 261 5.59 -1.59 12.24
C THR A 261 6.43 -0.76 11.26
N ASN A 262 6.87 0.43 11.65
CA ASN A 262 7.74 1.26 10.80
C ASN A 262 9.09 0.59 10.51
N ILE A 263 9.72 0.00 11.52
CA ILE A 263 10.96 -0.77 11.36
C ILE A 263 10.73 -2.01 10.50
N GLY A 264 9.64 -2.75 10.72
CA GLY A 264 9.29 -3.91 9.92
C GLY A 264 9.07 -3.58 8.44
N ASN A 265 8.44 -2.43 8.13
CA ASN A 265 8.26 -1.98 6.75
C ASN A 265 9.59 -1.69 6.05
N ILE A 266 10.57 -1.08 6.74
CA ILE A 266 11.92 -0.87 6.17
C ILE A 266 12.56 -2.20 5.81
N HIS A 267 12.49 -3.18 6.70
CA HIS A 267 13.04 -4.51 6.44
C HIS A 267 12.33 -5.23 5.28
N LEU A 268 11.02 -5.04 5.15
CA LEU A 268 10.24 -5.59 4.04
C LEU A 268 10.68 -5.00 2.70
N ASP A 269 10.85 -3.67 2.63
CA ASP A 269 11.29 -2.96 1.42
C ASP A 269 12.71 -3.37 1.00
N GLU A 270 13.57 -3.69 1.97
CA GLU A 270 14.93 -4.20 1.72
C GLU A 270 14.96 -5.72 1.44
N GLY A 271 13.80 -6.39 1.37
CA GLY A 271 13.69 -7.82 1.10
C GLY A 271 14.15 -8.73 2.26
N ARG A 272 14.37 -8.18 3.47
CA ARG A 272 14.74 -8.94 4.67
C ARG A 272 13.49 -9.48 5.37
N LEU A 273 12.88 -10.50 4.76
CA LEU A 273 11.61 -11.07 5.19
C LEU A 273 11.62 -11.56 6.65
N ASP A 274 12.69 -12.21 7.10
CA ASP A 274 12.78 -12.70 8.50
C ASP A 274 12.83 -11.57 9.52
N SER A 275 13.56 -10.49 9.21
CA SER A 275 13.60 -9.30 10.07
C SER A 275 12.24 -8.59 10.08
N ALA A 276 11.63 -8.42 8.91
CA ALA A 276 10.31 -7.81 8.80
C ALA A 276 9.26 -8.60 9.61
N HIS A 277 9.29 -9.93 9.50
CA HIS A 277 8.44 -10.83 10.27
C HIS A 277 8.65 -10.66 11.76
N PHE A 278 9.89 -10.69 12.23
CA PHE A 278 10.24 -10.49 13.64
C PHE A 278 9.63 -9.20 14.21
N TYR A 279 9.84 -8.07 13.53
CA TYR A 279 9.30 -6.79 13.99
C TYR A 279 7.78 -6.73 13.90
N PHE A 280 7.18 -7.32 12.87
CA PHE A 280 5.73 -7.34 12.77
C PHE A 280 5.07 -8.20 13.83
N SER A 281 5.62 -9.37 14.15
CA SER A 281 5.16 -10.23 15.24
C SER A 281 5.36 -9.59 16.61
N ALA A 282 6.47 -8.89 16.83
CA ALA A 282 6.67 -8.09 18.04
C ALA A 282 5.61 -6.98 18.16
N GLY A 283 5.30 -6.29 17.05
CA GLY A 283 4.24 -5.28 17.01
C GLY A 283 2.86 -5.87 17.29
N LEU A 284 2.56 -7.06 16.74
CA LEU A 284 1.30 -7.78 16.98
C LEU A 284 1.08 -8.07 18.47
N ALA A 285 2.11 -8.55 19.17
CA ALA A 285 2.04 -8.81 20.61
C ALA A 285 1.78 -7.53 21.45
N VAL A 286 2.28 -6.38 20.99
CA VAL A 286 1.98 -5.09 21.63
C VAL A 286 0.53 -4.67 21.37
N LEU A 287 0.02 -4.88 20.15
CA LEU A 287 -1.35 -4.55 19.77
C LEU A 287 -2.38 -5.40 20.51
N GLU A 288 -2.08 -6.68 20.76
CA GLU A 288 -2.89 -7.55 21.63
C GLU A 288 -3.02 -7.00 23.05
N ARG A 289 -1.91 -6.51 23.63
CA ARG A 289 -1.91 -5.86 24.94
C ARG A 289 -2.68 -4.54 24.96
N LEU A 290 -2.67 -3.81 23.84
CA LEU A 290 -3.42 -2.56 23.67
C LEU A 290 -4.93 -2.80 23.44
N ALA A 291 -5.32 -4.02 23.07
CA ALA A 291 -6.67 -4.35 22.59
C ALA A 291 -7.11 -3.51 21.37
N ASP A 292 -6.17 -3.16 20.49
CA ASP A 292 -6.45 -2.44 19.25
C ASP A 292 -6.67 -3.44 18.11
N ASP A 293 -7.90 -3.97 18.02
CA ASP A 293 -8.28 -4.97 17.04
C ASP A 293 -8.07 -4.48 15.59
N ALA A 294 -8.32 -3.20 15.32
CA ALA A 294 -8.18 -2.64 13.96
C ALA A 294 -6.71 -2.65 13.52
N ALA A 295 -5.80 -2.19 14.38
CA ALA A 295 -4.37 -2.28 14.11
C ALA A 295 -3.88 -3.74 14.08
N ARG A 296 -4.43 -4.62 14.94
CA ARG A 296 -4.11 -6.06 14.94
C ARG A 296 -4.41 -6.71 13.59
N ALA A 297 -5.59 -6.45 13.03
CA ALA A 297 -5.98 -7.00 11.73
C ALA A 297 -5.08 -6.52 10.60
N ALA A 298 -4.73 -5.23 10.58
CA ALA A 298 -3.78 -4.68 9.60
C ALA A 298 -2.40 -5.32 9.72
N GLN A 299 -1.94 -5.60 10.94
CA GLN A 299 -0.66 -6.26 11.21
C GLN A 299 -0.65 -7.72 10.75
N LEU A 300 -1.73 -8.46 11.00
CA LEU A 300 -1.92 -9.84 10.54
C LEU A 300 -1.88 -9.93 9.01
N VAL A 301 -2.47 -8.96 8.30
CA VAL A 301 -2.37 -8.88 6.83
C VAL A 301 -0.92 -8.72 6.38
N ARG A 302 -0.10 -7.91 7.05
CA ARG A 302 1.34 -7.76 6.72
C ARG A 302 2.12 -9.06 6.96
N ILE A 303 1.86 -9.73 8.07
CA ILE A 303 2.48 -11.03 8.39
C ILE A 303 2.08 -12.08 7.34
N GLY A 304 0.80 -12.13 6.96
CA GLY A 304 0.31 -13.03 5.91
C GLY A 304 0.98 -12.78 4.55
N GLN A 305 1.27 -11.53 4.21
CA GLN A 305 2.02 -11.19 2.99
C GLN A 305 3.46 -11.70 3.03
N ILE A 306 4.13 -11.62 4.18
CA ILE A 306 5.49 -12.15 4.33
C ILE A 306 5.49 -13.67 4.14
N TYR A 307 4.60 -14.38 4.82
CA TYR A 307 4.49 -15.82 4.66
C TYR A 307 4.21 -16.21 3.20
N GLN A 308 3.35 -15.46 2.50
CA GLN A 308 3.10 -15.67 1.08
C GLN A 308 4.37 -15.47 0.22
N GLN A 309 5.21 -14.47 0.52
CA GLN A 309 6.49 -14.25 -0.17
C GLN A 309 7.53 -15.33 0.13
N GLN A 310 7.46 -15.95 1.31
CA GLN A 310 8.29 -17.10 1.71
C GLN A 310 7.74 -18.45 1.21
N ASP A 311 6.64 -18.44 0.46
CA ASP A 311 5.90 -19.63 -0.01
C ASP A 311 5.32 -20.50 1.13
N ASP A 312 5.21 -19.97 2.35
CA ASP A 312 4.46 -20.59 3.45
C ASP A 312 2.97 -20.23 3.35
N LEU A 313 2.32 -20.86 2.38
CA LEU A 313 0.94 -20.56 2.01
C LEU A 313 -0.07 -20.88 3.13
N GLU A 314 0.21 -21.87 3.99
CA GLU A 314 -0.71 -22.22 5.07
C GLU A 314 -0.63 -21.21 6.23
N ALA A 315 0.59 -20.80 6.62
CA ALA A 315 0.75 -19.75 7.63
C ALA A 315 0.13 -18.42 7.16
N ALA A 316 0.27 -18.10 5.86
CA ALA A 316 -0.39 -16.94 5.26
C ALA A 316 -1.92 -17.02 5.37
N LEU A 317 -2.53 -18.18 5.06
CA LEU A 317 -3.98 -18.37 5.19
C LEU A 317 -4.46 -18.28 6.64
N VAL A 318 -3.69 -18.76 7.62
CA VAL A 318 -4.01 -18.61 9.05
C VAL A 318 -4.07 -17.12 9.43
N ALA A 319 -3.03 -16.36 9.09
CA ALA A 319 -2.98 -14.92 9.37
C ALA A 319 -4.14 -14.15 8.70
N TYR A 320 -4.44 -14.46 7.44
CA TYR A 320 -5.56 -13.82 6.73
C TYR A 320 -6.92 -14.21 7.29
N ARG A 321 -7.14 -15.46 7.72
CA ARG A 321 -8.41 -15.87 8.37
C ARG A 321 -8.63 -15.13 9.68
N GLU A 322 -7.57 -14.96 10.47
CA GLU A 322 -7.64 -14.20 11.72
C GLU A 322 -7.96 -12.73 11.44
N ALA A 323 -7.25 -12.08 10.51
CA ALA A 323 -7.56 -10.71 10.08
C ALA A 323 -9.00 -10.55 9.57
N LEU A 324 -9.48 -11.52 8.78
CA LEU A 324 -10.85 -11.52 8.25
C LEU A 324 -11.89 -11.58 9.37
N SER A 325 -11.67 -12.40 10.40
CA SER A 325 -12.59 -12.50 11.54
C SER A 325 -12.73 -11.17 12.28
N ILE A 326 -11.64 -10.41 12.41
CA ILE A 326 -11.65 -9.08 13.03
C ILE A 326 -12.38 -8.08 12.12
N HIS A 327 -12.05 -8.06 10.83
CA HIS A 327 -12.72 -7.18 9.86
C HIS A 327 -14.23 -7.46 9.78
N GLN A 328 -14.66 -8.70 9.97
CA GLN A 328 -16.07 -9.09 10.07
C GLN A 328 -16.73 -8.54 11.34
N ALA A 329 -16.10 -8.73 12.50
CA ALA A 329 -16.60 -8.21 13.78
C ALA A 329 -16.71 -6.67 13.80
N GLN A 330 -15.84 -5.97 13.06
CA GLN A 330 -15.84 -4.52 12.93
C GLN A 330 -16.67 -3.99 11.75
N GLU A 331 -17.32 -4.87 10.97
CA GLU A 331 -18.06 -4.52 9.76
C GLU A 331 -17.21 -3.69 8.76
N LYS A 332 -15.89 -3.96 8.71
CA LYS A 332 -14.94 -3.31 7.78
C LYS A 332 -14.99 -3.95 6.40
N VAL A 333 -16.08 -3.68 5.70
CA VAL A 333 -16.46 -4.24 4.39
C VAL A 333 -15.30 -4.21 3.38
N ASP A 334 -14.61 -3.07 3.20
CA ASP A 334 -13.47 -2.97 2.26
C ASP A 334 -12.28 -3.85 2.65
N SER A 335 -11.97 -3.95 3.94
CA SER A 335 -10.87 -4.77 4.45
C SER A 335 -11.18 -6.26 4.35
N GLN A 336 -12.45 -6.66 4.50
CA GLN A 336 -12.91 -8.03 4.24
C GLN A 336 -12.67 -8.41 2.77
N ALA A 337 -13.05 -7.55 1.83
CA ALA A 337 -12.86 -7.79 0.39
C ALA A 337 -11.38 -7.99 0.03
N GLU A 338 -10.51 -7.14 0.55
CA GLU A 338 -9.06 -7.25 0.32
C GLU A 338 -8.48 -8.53 0.92
N THR A 339 -8.96 -8.95 2.09
CA THR A 339 -8.52 -10.19 2.72
C THR A 339 -8.98 -11.41 1.92
N HIS A 340 -10.23 -11.39 1.41
CA HIS A 340 -10.74 -12.43 0.51
C HIS A 340 -9.93 -12.55 -0.78
N ASP A 341 -9.59 -11.42 -1.42
CA ASP A 341 -8.76 -11.40 -2.64
C ASP A 341 -7.37 -12.01 -2.41
N ARG A 342 -6.72 -11.68 -1.29
CA ARG A 342 -5.42 -12.26 -0.90
C ARG A 342 -5.50 -13.77 -0.69
N MET A 343 -6.52 -14.25 0.00
CA MET A 343 -6.76 -15.69 0.18
C MET A 343 -7.05 -16.39 -1.16
N ALA A 344 -7.83 -15.75 -2.04
CA ALA A 344 -8.15 -16.28 -3.35
C ALA A 344 -6.92 -16.51 -4.22
N ARG A 345 -5.96 -15.58 -4.17
CA ARG A 345 -4.65 -15.72 -4.85
C ARG A 345 -3.86 -16.93 -4.36
N ILE A 346 -3.86 -17.19 -3.04
CA ILE A 346 -3.23 -18.38 -2.47
C ILE A 346 -3.94 -19.65 -2.93
N PHE A 347 -5.28 -19.68 -2.90
CA PHE A 347 -6.04 -20.83 -3.38
C PHE A 347 -5.78 -21.11 -4.86
N PHE A 348 -5.65 -20.07 -5.69
CA PHE A 348 -5.28 -20.22 -7.09
C PHE A 348 -3.89 -20.82 -7.27
N GLN A 349 -2.89 -20.34 -6.52
CA GLN A 349 -1.53 -20.88 -6.52
C GLN A 349 -1.49 -22.37 -6.10
N GLN A 350 -2.33 -22.76 -5.15
CA GLN A 350 -2.47 -24.16 -4.71
C GLN A 350 -3.29 -25.04 -5.69
N GLY A 351 -3.79 -24.49 -6.80
CA GLY A 351 -4.69 -25.20 -7.73
C GLY A 351 -6.09 -25.47 -7.17
N ARG A 352 -6.47 -24.82 -6.06
CA ARG A 352 -7.80 -24.92 -5.42
C ARG A 352 -8.78 -23.96 -6.08
N LEU A 353 -9.05 -24.20 -7.36
CA LEU A 353 -9.72 -23.25 -8.26
C LEU A 353 -11.14 -22.86 -7.79
N ASP A 354 -11.91 -23.78 -7.20
CA ASP A 354 -13.25 -23.46 -6.69
C ASP A 354 -13.21 -22.57 -5.45
N SER A 355 -12.25 -22.81 -4.54
CA SER A 355 -12.03 -21.94 -3.38
C SER A 355 -11.56 -20.55 -3.82
N ALA A 356 -10.68 -20.48 -4.81
CA ALA A 356 -10.22 -19.22 -5.40
C ALA A 356 -11.39 -18.44 -6.02
N LEU A 357 -12.19 -19.10 -6.85
CA LEU A 357 -13.34 -18.49 -7.51
C LEU A 357 -14.35 -17.94 -6.49
N SER A 358 -14.71 -18.74 -5.48
CA SER A 358 -15.62 -18.31 -4.42
C SER A 358 -15.09 -17.08 -3.67
N ALA A 359 -13.80 -17.07 -3.31
CA ALA A 359 -13.20 -15.95 -2.59
C ALA A 359 -13.10 -14.68 -3.45
N TYR A 360 -12.74 -14.78 -4.74
CA TYR A 360 -12.78 -13.62 -5.64
C TYR A 360 -14.19 -13.08 -5.87
N GLN A 361 -15.20 -13.95 -5.95
CA GLN A 361 -16.60 -13.54 -6.07
C GLN A 361 -17.07 -12.80 -4.81
N SER A 362 -16.69 -13.28 -3.62
CA SER A 362 -16.93 -12.56 -2.36
C SER A 362 -16.27 -11.18 -2.38
N ALA A 363 -15.00 -11.08 -2.79
CA ALA A 363 -14.32 -9.79 -2.88
C ALA A 363 -15.00 -8.84 -3.90
N LEU A 364 -15.39 -9.34 -5.08
CA LEU A 364 -16.05 -8.57 -6.13
C LEU A 364 -17.41 -8.03 -5.71
N ALA A 365 -18.20 -8.81 -4.97
CA ALA A 365 -19.49 -8.38 -4.44
C ALA A 365 -19.37 -7.20 -3.48
N THR A 366 -18.21 -7.08 -2.85
CA THR A 366 -17.94 -6.10 -1.79
C THR A 366 -17.21 -4.85 -2.28
N TYR A 367 -16.30 -4.97 -3.25
CA TYR A 367 -15.52 -3.83 -3.71
C TYR A 367 -16.41 -2.71 -4.27
N SER A 368 -16.30 -1.52 -3.68
CA SER A 368 -16.86 -0.26 -4.16
C SER A 368 -15.98 0.37 -5.24
N HIS A 369 -14.65 0.30 -5.06
CA HIS A 369 -13.69 0.92 -5.95
C HIS A 369 -13.63 0.21 -7.33
N PRO A 370 -13.88 0.92 -8.45
CA PRO A 370 -13.94 0.33 -9.78
C PRO A 370 -12.68 -0.46 -10.17
N GLY A 371 -11.50 0.08 -9.85
CA GLY A 371 -10.23 -0.61 -10.14
C GLY A 371 -10.09 -1.96 -9.42
N LYS A 372 -10.54 -2.06 -8.15
CA LYS A 372 -10.47 -3.32 -7.39
C LYS A 372 -11.48 -4.34 -7.94
N ARG A 373 -12.68 -3.89 -8.35
CA ARG A 373 -13.67 -4.72 -9.04
C ARG A 373 -13.13 -5.29 -10.35
N ALA A 374 -12.48 -4.45 -11.16
CA ALA A 374 -11.87 -4.87 -12.43
C ALA A 374 -10.74 -5.89 -12.21
N GLN A 375 -9.92 -5.72 -11.17
CA GLN A 375 -8.90 -6.70 -10.78
C GLN A 375 -9.51 -8.03 -10.33
N ALA A 376 -10.56 -8.02 -9.51
CA ALA A 376 -11.23 -9.26 -9.11
C ALA A 376 -11.83 -10.01 -10.31
N LEU A 377 -12.43 -9.28 -11.27
CA LEU A 377 -12.92 -9.87 -12.53
C LEU A 377 -11.78 -10.46 -13.38
N ASP A 378 -10.65 -9.77 -13.46
CA ASP A 378 -9.45 -10.27 -14.14
C ASP A 378 -8.98 -11.60 -13.54
N HIS A 379 -8.88 -11.69 -12.21
CA HIS A 379 -8.51 -12.93 -11.53
C HIS A 379 -9.56 -14.05 -11.72
N ILE A 380 -10.85 -13.72 -11.71
CA ILE A 380 -11.93 -14.67 -12.02
C ILE A 380 -11.77 -15.21 -13.46
N GLY A 381 -11.44 -14.34 -14.42
CA GLY A 381 -11.14 -14.72 -15.79
C GLY A 381 -9.97 -15.69 -15.89
N ASP A 382 -8.89 -15.43 -15.15
CA ASP A 382 -7.72 -16.32 -15.10
C ASP A 382 -8.07 -17.70 -14.50
N VAL A 383 -8.89 -17.74 -13.45
CA VAL A 383 -9.38 -19.01 -12.86
C VAL A 383 -10.17 -19.81 -13.90
N HIS A 384 -11.12 -19.16 -14.60
CA HIS A 384 -11.91 -19.82 -15.63
C HIS A 384 -11.05 -20.29 -16.81
N LEU A 385 -10.06 -19.49 -17.23
CA LEU A 385 -9.13 -19.85 -18.29
C LEU A 385 -8.31 -21.09 -17.93
N TYR A 386 -7.82 -21.17 -16.69
CA TYR A 386 -7.08 -22.33 -16.19
C TYR A 386 -7.94 -23.60 -16.15
N GLN A 387 -9.25 -23.46 -15.87
CA GLN A 387 -10.21 -24.56 -15.91
C GLN A 387 -10.64 -24.95 -17.33
N GLY A 388 -10.16 -24.25 -18.37
CA GLY A 388 -10.60 -24.44 -19.74
C GLY A 388 -12.02 -23.92 -20.03
N ARG A 389 -12.63 -23.16 -19.12
CA ARG A 389 -13.95 -22.55 -19.27
C ARG A 389 -13.85 -21.25 -20.07
N LEU A 390 -13.56 -21.39 -21.37
CA LEU A 390 -13.20 -20.26 -22.24
C LEU A 390 -14.30 -19.18 -22.32
N ASP A 391 -15.58 -19.55 -22.39
CA ASP A 391 -16.67 -18.57 -22.46
C ASP A 391 -16.82 -17.76 -21.16
N SER A 392 -16.68 -18.41 -20.00
CA SER A 392 -16.70 -17.73 -18.70
C SER A 392 -15.48 -16.83 -18.50
N ALA A 393 -14.31 -17.27 -18.99
CA ALA A 393 -13.09 -16.46 -18.97
C ALA A 393 -13.26 -15.21 -19.83
N LEU A 394 -13.77 -15.37 -21.06
CA LEU A 394 -14.03 -14.27 -21.98
C LEU A 394 -14.97 -13.24 -21.35
N ALA A 395 -16.11 -13.69 -20.80
CA ALA A 395 -17.09 -12.80 -20.17
C ALA A 395 -16.49 -12.01 -18.98
N ALA A 396 -15.65 -12.65 -18.17
CA ALA A 396 -15.00 -11.99 -17.04
C ALA A 396 -13.99 -10.92 -17.49
N PHE A 397 -13.17 -11.22 -18.50
CA PHE A 397 -12.21 -10.25 -19.06
C PHE A 397 -12.92 -9.09 -19.78
N GLU A 398 -14.02 -9.35 -20.47
CA GLU A 398 -14.85 -8.30 -21.10
C GLU A 398 -15.46 -7.38 -20.03
N ALA A 399 -16.01 -7.93 -18.95
CA ALA A 399 -16.53 -7.14 -17.83
C ALA A 399 -15.41 -6.30 -17.15
N ALA A 400 -14.20 -6.85 -17.00
CA ALA A 400 -13.06 -6.08 -16.50
C ALA A 400 -12.66 -4.95 -17.47
N LEU A 401 -12.66 -5.23 -18.78
CA LEU A 401 -12.36 -4.25 -19.82
C LEU A 401 -13.36 -3.09 -19.80
N GLU A 402 -14.66 -3.35 -19.67
CA GLU A 402 -15.70 -2.32 -19.58
C GLU A 402 -15.44 -1.34 -18.43
N ILE A 403 -15.05 -1.85 -17.25
CA ILE A 403 -14.72 -0.99 -16.11
C ILE A 403 -13.49 -0.13 -16.42
N TYR A 404 -12.44 -0.71 -16.98
CA TYR A 404 -11.23 0.05 -17.33
C TYR A 404 -11.47 1.09 -18.44
N VAL A 405 -12.41 0.83 -19.36
CA VAL A 405 -12.86 1.80 -20.36
C VAL A 405 -13.60 2.96 -19.69
N ALA A 406 -14.56 2.66 -18.80
CA ALA A 406 -15.36 3.68 -18.12
C ALA A 406 -14.55 4.63 -17.23
N HIS A 407 -13.38 4.18 -16.74
CA HIS A 407 -12.52 4.94 -15.82
C HIS A 407 -11.20 5.39 -16.45
N SER A 408 -11.11 5.44 -17.79
CA SER A 408 -9.93 5.93 -18.51
C SER A 408 -8.61 5.29 -18.05
N HIS A 409 -8.60 3.97 -17.85
CA HIS A 409 -7.45 3.24 -17.34
C HIS A 409 -6.74 2.46 -18.48
N PRO A 410 -5.86 3.10 -19.26
CA PRO A 410 -5.34 2.57 -20.52
C PRO A 410 -4.57 1.25 -20.38
N ARG A 411 -3.71 1.14 -19.37
CA ARG A 411 -2.92 -0.08 -19.13
C ARG A 411 -3.81 -1.30 -18.87
N GLY A 412 -4.84 -1.12 -18.04
CA GLY A 412 -5.85 -2.14 -17.77
C GLY A 412 -6.58 -2.57 -19.04
N ARG A 413 -6.99 -1.61 -19.89
CA ARG A 413 -7.61 -1.89 -21.20
C ARG A 413 -6.70 -2.70 -22.12
N ALA A 414 -5.41 -2.38 -22.15
CA ALA A 414 -4.41 -3.06 -22.99
C ALA A 414 -4.22 -4.52 -22.53
N VAL A 415 -4.09 -4.73 -21.22
CA VAL A 415 -3.96 -6.08 -20.62
C VAL A 415 -5.20 -6.91 -20.90
N GLN A 416 -6.40 -6.38 -20.63
CA GLN A 416 -7.65 -7.13 -20.86
C GLN A 416 -7.85 -7.46 -22.34
N SER A 417 -7.57 -6.52 -23.25
CA SER A 417 -7.64 -6.79 -24.70
C SER A 417 -6.68 -7.90 -25.14
N SER A 418 -5.48 -7.97 -24.54
CA SER A 418 -4.54 -9.07 -24.81
C SER A 418 -5.05 -10.41 -24.29
N LYS A 419 -5.58 -10.45 -23.05
CA LYS A 419 -6.16 -11.67 -22.45
C LYS A 419 -7.36 -12.17 -23.25
N ILE A 420 -8.26 -11.29 -23.67
CA ILE A 420 -9.37 -11.59 -24.57
C ILE A 420 -8.85 -12.21 -25.88
N GLY A 421 -7.81 -11.63 -26.49
CA GLY A 421 -7.18 -12.18 -27.69
C GLY A 421 -6.68 -13.62 -27.51
N GLN A 422 -6.03 -13.91 -26.39
CA GLN A 422 -5.55 -15.27 -26.06
C GLN A 422 -6.71 -16.27 -25.86
N VAL A 423 -7.81 -15.86 -25.22
CA VAL A 423 -9.01 -16.72 -25.07
C VAL A 423 -9.64 -17.00 -26.43
N LEU A 424 -9.82 -15.97 -27.27
CA LEU A 424 -10.37 -16.11 -28.62
C LEU A 424 -9.49 -17.01 -29.50
N GLN A 425 -8.16 -16.92 -29.37
CA GLN A 425 -7.22 -17.82 -30.05
C GLN A 425 -7.44 -19.28 -29.66
N LYS A 426 -7.66 -19.57 -28.37
CA LYS A 426 -7.95 -20.92 -27.86
C LYS A 426 -9.31 -21.43 -28.32
N GLN A 427 -10.29 -20.54 -28.50
CA GLN A 427 -11.59 -20.85 -29.12
C GLN A 427 -11.51 -21.06 -30.64
N GLY A 428 -10.38 -20.74 -31.28
CA GLY A 428 -10.22 -20.81 -32.74
C GLY A 428 -10.80 -19.61 -33.50
N ARG A 429 -11.22 -18.55 -32.81
CA ARG A 429 -11.78 -17.31 -33.38
C ARG A 429 -10.65 -16.36 -33.79
N LEU A 430 -9.89 -16.75 -34.81
CA LEU A 430 -8.60 -16.14 -35.15
C LEU A 430 -8.70 -14.65 -35.53
N ASP A 431 -9.68 -14.25 -36.35
CA ASP A 431 -9.80 -12.85 -36.78
C ASP A 431 -10.18 -11.92 -35.61
N GLU A 432 -11.01 -12.40 -34.70
CA GLU A 432 -11.39 -11.66 -33.49
C GLU A 432 -10.22 -11.56 -32.52
N ALA A 433 -9.42 -12.63 -32.38
CA ALA A 433 -8.17 -12.61 -31.63
C ALA A 433 -7.19 -11.57 -32.18
N ILE A 434 -6.99 -11.53 -33.51
CA ILE A 434 -6.15 -10.52 -34.18
C ILE A 434 -6.66 -9.12 -33.87
N LYS A 435 -7.98 -8.89 -33.94
CA LYS A 435 -8.58 -7.59 -33.61
C LYS A 435 -8.30 -7.17 -32.16
N ALA A 436 -8.43 -8.10 -31.22
CA ALA A 436 -8.17 -7.85 -29.80
C ALA A 436 -6.68 -7.53 -29.53
N HIS A 437 -5.75 -8.29 -30.12
CA HIS A 437 -4.31 -8.02 -30.01
C HIS A 437 -3.92 -6.69 -30.68
N ARG A 438 -4.54 -6.31 -31.80
CA ARG A 438 -4.33 -4.99 -32.42
C ARG A 438 -4.82 -3.84 -31.54
N ALA A 439 -5.95 -4.01 -30.86
CA ALA A 439 -6.44 -3.03 -29.90
C ALA A 439 -5.47 -2.88 -28.71
N SER A 440 -4.95 -4.00 -28.20
CA SER A 440 -3.92 -4.01 -27.15
C SER A 440 -2.63 -3.32 -27.61
N LEU A 441 -2.14 -3.64 -28.81
CA LEU A 441 -0.96 -3.02 -29.42
C LEU A 441 -1.09 -1.49 -29.57
N ALA A 442 -2.24 -1.02 -30.04
CA ALA A 442 -2.49 0.41 -30.22
C ALA A 442 -2.40 1.16 -28.87
N LEU A 443 -2.94 0.57 -27.80
CA LEU A 443 -2.85 1.14 -26.46
C LEU A 443 -1.41 1.12 -25.95
N TYR A 444 -0.66 0.02 -26.07
CA TYR A 444 0.73 0.01 -25.61
C TYR A 444 1.63 1.03 -26.34
N ARG A 445 1.37 1.30 -27.63
CA ARG A 445 2.08 2.34 -28.39
C ARG A 445 1.78 3.76 -27.90
N GLU A 446 0.57 4.03 -27.42
CA GLU A 446 0.19 5.35 -26.90
C GLU A 446 0.97 5.74 -25.64
N PHE A 447 1.44 4.75 -24.86
CA PHE A 447 2.12 4.96 -23.57
C PHE A 447 3.60 4.61 -23.58
N ASP A 448 4.22 4.53 -24.77
CA ASP A 448 5.64 4.19 -24.94
C ASP A 448 6.05 2.84 -24.28
N LEU A 449 5.09 1.91 -24.13
CA LEU A 449 5.31 0.56 -23.61
C LEU A 449 5.64 -0.41 -24.75
N TYR A 450 6.78 -0.14 -25.40
CA TYR A 450 7.15 -0.78 -26.66
C TYR A 450 7.35 -2.30 -26.53
N ALA A 451 7.88 -2.79 -25.41
CA ALA A 451 8.14 -4.22 -25.20
C ALA A 451 6.83 -5.04 -25.09
N GLU A 452 5.86 -4.58 -24.31
CA GLU A 452 4.54 -5.21 -24.18
C GLU A 452 3.74 -5.14 -25.49
N GLY A 453 3.92 -4.05 -26.25
CA GLY A 453 3.42 -3.93 -27.61
C GLY A 453 4.00 -4.97 -28.56
N ALA A 454 5.31 -5.22 -28.51
CA ALA A 454 5.98 -6.21 -29.35
C ALA A 454 5.46 -7.64 -29.12
N THR A 455 5.12 -8.00 -27.88
CA THR A 455 4.46 -9.28 -27.58
C THR A 455 3.10 -9.41 -28.30
N GLN A 456 2.36 -8.32 -28.52
CA GLN A 456 1.12 -8.40 -29.28
C GLN A 456 1.35 -8.67 -30.77
N LEU A 457 2.45 -8.14 -31.34
CA LEU A 457 2.86 -8.44 -32.71
C LEU A 457 3.23 -9.92 -32.87
N ASP A 458 3.89 -10.51 -31.88
CA ASP A 458 4.19 -11.95 -31.84
C ASP A 458 2.91 -12.81 -31.86
N TYR A 459 1.94 -12.49 -31.00
CA TYR A 459 0.62 -13.16 -31.03
C TYR A 459 -0.07 -13.04 -32.39
N ILE A 460 -0.06 -11.83 -32.99
CA ILE A 460 -0.63 -11.60 -34.32
C ILE A 460 0.09 -12.43 -35.38
N GLY A 461 1.42 -12.52 -35.33
CA GLY A 461 2.23 -13.33 -36.25
C GLY A 461 1.87 -14.82 -36.19
N HIS A 462 1.75 -15.38 -34.98
CA HIS A 462 1.30 -16.76 -34.80
C HIS A 462 -0.13 -16.98 -35.31
N LEU A 463 -1.03 -16.02 -35.11
CA LEU A 463 -2.40 -16.08 -35.62
C LEU A 463 -2.45 -16.06 -37.15
N TYR A 464 -1.64 -15.21 -37.80
CA TYR A 464 -1.53 -15.20 -39.27
C TYR A 464 -0.92 -16.47 -39.82
N PHE A 465 0.13 -16.99 -39.18
CA PHE A 465 0.72 -18.25 -39.56
C PHE A 465 -0.30 -19.40 -39.51
N ARG A 466 -1.13 -19.45 -38.46
CA ARG A 466 -2.24 -20.41 -38.34
C ARG A 466 -3.31 -20.25 -39.42
N GLN A 467 -3.49 -19.05 -39.99
CA GLN A 467 -4.38 -18.80 -41.11
C GLN A 467 -3.76 -19.13 -42.48
N GLY A 468 -2.47 -19.52 -42.52
CA GLY A 468 -1.72 -19.70 -43.76
C GLY A 468 -1.30 -18.39 -44.43
N LYS A 469 -1.44 -17.24 -43.74
CA LYS A 469 -1.06 -15.91 -44.21
C LYS A 469 0.41 -15.66 -43.89
N ILE A 470 1.29 -16.30 -44.66
CA ILE A 470 2.72 -16.39 -44.32
C ILE A 470 3.43 -15.03 -44.40
N ASP A 471 3.11 -14.21 -45.41
CA ASP A 471 3.74 -12.90 -45.58
C ASP A 471 3.35 -11.95 -44.45
N GLU A 472 2.08 -11.95 -44.02
CA GLU A 472 1.64 -11.16 -42.87
C GLU A 472 2.22 -11.66 -41.54
N ALA A 473 2.45 -12.98 -41.41
CA ALA A 473 3.12 -13.56 -40.26
C ALA A 473 4.58 -13.11 -40.17
N LEU A 474 5.33 -13.22 -41.27
CA LEU A 474 6.72 -12.74 -41.37
C LEU A 474 6.81 -11.26 -41.04
N ALA A 475 5.98 -10.42 -41.66
CA ALA A 475 5.97 -8.98 -41.38
C ALA A 475 5.67 -8.68 -39.89
N SER A 476 4.81 -9.47 -39.24
CA SER A 476 4.51 -9.29 -37.82
C SER A 476 5.71 -9.65 -36.94
N PHE A 477 6.37 -10.78 -37.21
CA PHE A 477 7.56 -11.21 -36.47
C PHE A 477 8.77 -10.30 -36.70
N GLU A 478 8.98 -9.80 -37.92
CA GLU A 478 10.04 -8.82 -38.24
C GLU A 478 9.82 -7.49 -37.52
N ASN A 479 8.57 -7.01 -37.45
CA ASN A 479 8.24 -5.83 -36.68
C ASN A 479 8.45 -6.05 -35.16
N ALA A 480 8.05 -7.21 -34.63
CA ALA A 480 8.29 -7.56 -33.23
C ALA A 480 9.80 -7.63 -32.92
N LEU A 481 10.59 -8.24 -33.82
CA LEU A 481 12.04 -8.33 -33.75
C LEU A 481 12.66 -6.93 -33.65
N HIS A 482 12.30 -6.02 -34.56
CA HIS A 482 12.82 -4.65 -34.55
C HIS A 482 12.57 -3.94 -33.22
N VAL A 483 11.35 -4.06 -32.68
CA VAL A 483 10.98 -3.42 -31.42
C VAL A 483 11.72 -4.05 -30.23
N PHE A 484 11.82 -5.38 -30.15
CA PHE A 484 12.56 -6.04 -29.07
C PHE A 484 14.06 -5.70 -29.11
N THR A 485 14.67 -5.61 -30.30
CA THR A 485 16.05 -5.16 -30.45
C THR A 485 16.24 -3.73 -29.93
N GLN A 486 15.35 -2.79 -30.30
CA GLN A 486 15.41 -1.40 -29.83
C GLN A 486 15.21 -1.29 -28.31
N ALA A 487 14.32 -2.11 -27.74
CA ALA A 487 14.06 -2.16 -26.31
C ALA A 487 15.16 -2.87 -25.50
N GLY A 488 16.17 -3.45 -26.15
CA GLY A 488 17.22 -4.25 -25.50
C GLY A 488 16.71 -5.58 -24.94
N ASN A 489 15.51 -6.02 -25.31
CA ASN A 489 14.97 -7.32 -24.90
C ASN A 489 15.53 -8.43 -25.80
N ARG A 490 16.74 -8.88 -25.46
CA ARG A 490 17.49 -9.89 -26.21
C ARG A 490 16.80 -11.27 -26.27
N GLN A 491 16.09 -11.64 -25.21
CA GLN A 491 15.34 -12.90 -25.22
C GLN A 491 14.17 -12.83 -26.21
N GLY A 492 13.45 -11.70 -26.26
CA GLY A 492 12.41 -11.44 -27.25
C GLY A 492 12.96 -11.43 -28.68
N GLU A 493 14.08 -10.75 -28.91
CA GLU A 493 14.81 -10.74 -30.19
C GLU A 493 15.09 -12.17 -30.71
N ALA A 494 15.72 -13.02 -29.87
CA ALA A 494 16.06 -14.39 -30.24
C ALA A 494 14.82 -15.28 -30.49
N ALA A 495 13.74 -15.06 -29.73
CA ALA A 495 12.46 -15.75 -29.95
C ALA A 495 11.86 -15.40 -31.31
N GLN A 496 11.87 -14.12 -31.71
CA GLN A 496 11.35 -13.70 -33.02
C GLN A 496 12.20 -14.23 -34.18
N LEU A 497 13.52 -14.24 -34.05
CA LEU A 497 14.40 -14.92 -35.02
C LEU A 497 14.03 -16.39 -35.15
N SER A 498 13.81 -17.09 -34.04
CA SER A 498 13.38 -18.50 -34.07
C SER A 498 12.04 -18.68 -34.80
N ASN A 499 11.07 -17.79 -34.58
CA ASN A 499 9.77 -17.82 -35.28
C ASN A 499 9.93 -17.60 -36.80
N ILE A 500 10.76 -16.65 -37.22
CA ILE A 500 11.06 -16.40 -38.65
C ILE A 500 11.78 -17.60 -39.27
N GLY A 501 12.77 -18.18 -38.55
CA GLY A 501 13.50 -19.36 -39.00
C GLY A 501 12.59 -20.57 -39.22
N ASN A 502 11.60 -20.77 -38.34
CA ASN A 502 10.59 -21.82 -38.49
C ASN A 502 9.77 -21.64 -39.78
N ILE A 503 9.36 -20.40 -40.11
CA ILE A 503 8.65 -20.12 -41.37
C ILE A 503 9.51 -20.50 -42.58
N TYR A 504 10.78 -20.08 -42.60
CA TYR A 504 11.69 -20.43 -43.71
C TYR A 504 11.92 -21.93 -43.82
N PHE A 505 12.01 -22.63 -42.68
CA PHE A 505 12.15 -24.09 -42.67
C PHE A 505 10.93 -24.80 -43.27
N GLU A 506 9.72 -24.36 -42.92
CA GLU A 506 8.45 -24.87 -43.46
C GLU A 506 8.32 -24.59 -44.96
N GLN A 507 8.74 -23.41 -45.42
CA GLN A 507 8.79 -23.07 -46.85
C GLN A 507 9.89 -23.82 -47.63
N GLY A 508 10.78 -24.57 -46.97
CA GLY A 508 11.91 -25.25 -47.62
C GLY A 508 13.08 -24.32 -47.98
N ARG A 509 13.08 -23.08 -47.47
CA ARG A 509 14.16 -22.10 -47.62
C ARG A 509 15.25 -22.38 -46.59
N LEU A 510 15.92 -23.53 -46.74
CA LEU A 510 16.76 -24.13 -45.70
C LEU A 510 18.00 -23.27 -45.37
N ASP A 511 18.61 -22.61 -46.35
CA ASP A 511 19.78 -21.76 -46.09
C ASP A 511 19.42 -20.49 -45.29
N GLU A 512 18.25 -19.92 -45.56
CA GLU A 512 17.74 -18.76 -44.82
C GLU A 512 17.31 -19.14 -43.41
N ALA A 513 16.64 -20.29 -43.26
CA ALA A 513 16.33 -20.85 -41.95
C ALA A 513 17.60 -21.09 -41.12
N LEU A 514 18.63 -21.70 -41.73
CA LEU A 514 19.91 -21.97 -41.06
C LEU A 514 20.58 -20.68 -40.56
N LYS A 515 20.60 -19.64 -41.39
CA LYS A 515 21.15 -18.33 -41.01
C LYS A 515 20.40 -17.74 -39.82
N VAL A 516 19.07 -17.66 -39.91
CA VAL A 516 18.25 -17.02 -38.88
C VAL A 516 18.29 -17.81 -37.56
N PHE A 517 18.28 -19.14 -37.59
CA PHE A 517 18.46 -19.93 -36.38
C PHE A 517 19.85 -19.78 -35.77
N SER A 518 20.89 -19.60 -36.58
CA SER A 518 22.25 -19.33 -36.09
C SER A 518 22.34 -17.96 -35.42
N ASP A 519 21.66 -16.94 -35.96
CA ASP A 519 21.55 -15.63 -35.33
C ASP A 519 20.81 -15.73 -33.98
N ALA A 520 19.70 -16.48 -33.92
CA ALA A 520 18.98 -16.74 -32.67
C ALA A 520 19.85 -17.44 -31.62
N LEU A 521 20.60 -18.47 -32.04
CA LEU A 521 21.54 -19.20 -31.19
C LEU A 521 22.58 -18.27 -30.57
N HIS A 522 23.19 -17.38 -31.38
CA HIS A 522 24.18 -16.43 -30.91
C HIS A 522 23.62 -15.49 -29.83
N VAL A 523 22.40 -14.96 -30.04
CA VAL A 523 21.76 -14.09 -29.06
C VAL A 523 21.45 -14.85 -27.76
N PHE A 524 20.91 -16.07 -27.84
CA PHE A 524 20.65 -16.88 -26.64
C PHE A 524 21.93 -17.22 -25.86
N GLN A 525 23.03 -17.50 -26.55
CA GLN A 525 24.34 -17.73 -25.92
C GLN A 525 24.87 -16.47 -25.22
N LEU A 526 24.74 -15.31 -25.87
CA LEU A 526 25.18 -14.03 -25.31
C LEU A 526 24.50 -13.71 -23.96
N ILE A 527 23.22 -14.08 -23.82
CA ILE A 527 22.45 -13.88 -22.58
C ILE A 527 22.45 -15.10 -21.64
N GLY A 528 23.17 -16.17 -21.98
CA GLY A 528 23.23 -17.39 -21.18
C GLY A 528 21.91 -18.15 -21.07
N HIS A 529 20.97 -17.95 -22.00
CA HIS A 529 19.65 -18.58 -21.97
C HIS A 529 19.71 -20.00 -22.57
N ARG A 530 20.13 -20.96 -21.73
CA ARG A 530 20.43 -22.36 -22.11
C ARG A 530 19.29 -23.12 -22.78
N GLN A 531 18.05 -22.89 -22.37
CA GLN A 531 16.91 -23.55 -23.01
C GLN A 531 16.74 -23.08 -24.46
N GLY A 532 16.93 -21.78 -24.72
CA GLY A 532 16.84 -21.20 -26.07
C GLY A 532 18.00 -21.68 -26.95
N GLU A 533 19.20 -21.76 -26.39
CA GLU A 533 20.38 -22.35 -27.05
C GLU A 533 20.09 -23.79 -27.53
N ALA A 534 19.54 -24.64 -26.65
CA ALA A 534 19.19 -26.02 -26.98
C ALA A 534 18.12 -26.10 -28.08
N GLN A 535 17.12 -25.22 -28.06
CA GLN A 535 16.08 -25.13 -29.08
C GLN A 535 16.66 -24.72 -30.44
N SER A 536 17.49 -23.67 -30.50
CA SER A 536 18.10 -23.20 -31.74
C SER A 536 19.04 -24.25 -32.35
N LEU A 537 19.86 -24.93 -31.53
CA LEU A 537 20.71 -26.05 -31.99
C LEU A 537 19.88 -27.21 -32.54
N GLY A 538 18.77 -27.54 -31.88
CA GLY A 538 17.83 -28.56 -32.35
C GLY A 538 17.27 -28.21 -33.74
N ASN A 539 16.82 -26.97 -33.91
CA ASN A 539 16.29 -26.48 -35.19
C ASN A 539 17.35 -26.47 -36.30
N ILE A 540 18.58 -26.04 -35.99
CA ILE A 540 19.74 -26.10 -36.91
C ILE A 540 20.00 -27.55 -37.34
N GLY A 541 20.00 -28.49 -36.40
CA GLY A 541 20.17 -29.91 -36.69
C GLY A 541 19.07 -30.48 -37.59
N LEU A 542 17.82 -30.07 -37.38
CA LEU A 542 16.70 -30.44 -38.26
C LEU A 542 16.84 -29.85 -39.67
N VAL A 543 17.37 -28.63 -39.80
CA VAL A 543 17.66 -28.00 -41.11
C VAL A 543 18.70 -28.81 -41.87
N TYR A 544 19.85 -29.13 -41.23
CA TYR A 544 20.88 -29.96 -41.86
C TYR A 544 20.37 -31.35 -42.25
N ARG A 545 19.53 -31.96 -41.41
CA ARG A 545 18.89 -33.24 -41.73
C ARG A 545 18.04 -33.14 -42.99
N LYS A 546 17.24 -32.07 -43.13
CA LYS A 546 16.38 -31.84 -44.31
C LYS A 546 17.20 -31.52 -45.57
N LYS A 547 18.42 -30.97 -45.43
CA LYS A 547 19.40 -30.79 -46.52
C LYS A 547 20.13 -32.08 -46.92
N GLY A 548 20.06 -33.14 -46.10
CA GLY A 548 20.81 -34.39 -46.30
C GLY A 548 22.23 -34.37 -45.73
N GLU A 549 22.59 -33.33 -44.98
CA GLU A 549 23.91 -33.13 -44.38
C GLU A 549 24.00 -33.84 -43.02
N GLN A 550 24.09 -35.18 -43.04
CA GLN A 550 23.94 -36.02 -41.84
C GLN A 550 24.98 -35.76 -40.73
N ALA A 551 26.23 -35.47 -41.08
CA ALA A 551 27.28 -35.24 -40.09
C ALA A 551 27.02 -33.95 -39.29
N GLN A 552 26.75 -32.85 -39.98
CA GLN A 552 26.39 -31.57 -39.36
C GLN A 552 25.10 -31.66 -38.56
N ALA A 553 24.10 -32.39 -39.08
CA ALA A 553 22.84 -32.62 -38.38
C ALA A 553 23.07 -33.36 -37.05
N LEU A 554 23.86 -34.44 -37.07
CA LEU A 554 24.15 -35.22 -35.87
C LEU A 554 24.92 -34.40 -34.83
N GLU A 555 25.90 -33.61 -35.26
CA GLU A 555 26.67 -32.72 -34.38
C GLU A 555 25.75 -31.71 -33.66
N ALA A 556 24.95 -30.95 -34.39
CA ALA A 556 24.06 -29.95 -33.81
C ALA A 556 22.99 -30.57 -32.90
N LEU A 557 22.39 -31.70 -33.29
CA LEU A 557 21.41 -32.42 -32.46
C LEU A 557 22.04 -32.99 -31.19
N GLN A 558 23.28 -33.49 -31.24
CA GLN A 558 23.99 -33.98 -30.06
C GLN A 558 24.30 -32.85 -29.08
N GLN A 559 24.70 -31.68 -29.58
CA GLN A 559 24.89 -30.48 -28.75
C GLN A 559 23.56 -30.04 -28.11
N ALA A 560 22.45 -30.01 -28.87
CA ALA A 560 21.13 -29.72 -28.34
C ALA A 560 20.71 -30.70 -27.23
N ARG A 561 20.93 -32.01 -27.45
CA ARG A 561 20.65 -33.05 -26.44
C ARG A 561 21.47 -32.84 -25.17
N ALA A 562 22.76 -32.54 -25.29
CA ALA A 562 23.62 -32.28 -24.15
C ALA A 562 23.11 -31.07 -23.34
N ALA A 563 22.76 -29.98 -24.02
CA ALA A 563 22.19 -28.79 -23.38
C ALA A 563 20.87 -29.11 -22.66
N TYR A 564 19.95 -29.84 -23.28
CA TYR A 564 18.69 -30.27 -22.63
C TYR A 564 18.92 -31.17 -21.40
N VAL A 565 19.94 -32.03 -21.43
CA VAL A 565 20.30 -32.90 -20.30
C VAL A 565 20.87 -32.08 -19.15
N GLU A 566 21.76 -31.12 -19.43
CA GLU A 566 22.37 -30.24 -18.44
C GLU A 566 21.31 -29.44 -17.67
N ILE A 567 20.31 -28.89 -18.37
CA ILE A 567 19.22 -28.12 -17.75
C ILE A 567 18.08 -28.99 -17.19
N GLY A 568 18.16 -30.32 -17.31
CA GLY A 568 17.15 -31.24 -16.77
C GLY A 568 15.77 -31.20 -17.45
N VAL A 569 15.64 -30.54 -18.60
CA VAL A 569 14.35 -30.40 -19.32
C VAL A 569 14.01 -31.69 -20.06
N ARG A 570 12.78 -32.18 -19.86
CA ARG A 570 12.21 -33.39 -20.52
C ARG A 570 10.99 -33.05 -21.37
N GLY A 571 11.09 -31.98 -22.14
CA GLY A 571 10.00 -31.47 -22.97
C GLY A 571 10.01 -32.00 -24.41
N GLU A 572 8.98 -31.60 -25.15
CA GLU A 572 8.77 -31.95 -26.56
C GLU A 572 9.98 -31.63 -27.45
N GLY A 573 10.64 -30.49 -27.24
CA GLY A 573 11.83 -30.12 -28.00
C GLY A 573 12.99 -31.12 -27.85
N ARG A 574 13.18 -31.68 -26.65
CA ARG A 574 14.17 -32.73 -26.41
C ARG A 574 13.77 -34.04 -27.11
N ARG A 575 12.48 -34.41 -27.02
CA ARG A 575 11.94 -35.60 -27.69
C ARG A 575 12.18 -35.53 -29.20
N ILE A 576 11.87 -34.40 -29.83
CA ILE A 576 12.10 -34.16 -31.27
C ILE A 576 13.59 -34.33 -31.63
N VAL A 577 14.49 -33.79 -30.79
CA VAL A 577 15.94 -33.94 -30.99
C VAL A 577 16.37 -35.40 -30.87
N GLU A 578 15.91 -36.13 -29.85
CA GLU A 578 16.25 -37.54 -29.64
C GLU A 578 15.72 -38.44 -30.78
N GLU A 579 14.49 -38.19 -31.25
CA GLU A 579 13.91 -38.88 -32.41
C GLU A 579 14.68 -38.58 -33.70
N ALA A 580 15.11 -37.33 -33.88
CA ALA A 580 15.89 -36.96 -35.04
C ALA A 580 17.28 -37.62 -35.05
N ILE A 581 17.92 -37.76 -33.89
CA ILE A 581 19.17 -38.51 -33.74
C ILE A 581 18.95 -39.99 -34.08
N GLY A 582 17.91 -40.62 -33.50
CA GLY A 582 17.58 -42.02 -33.76
C GLY A 582 17.38 -42.31 -35.25
N ALA A 583 16.64 -41.43 -35.93
CA ALA A 583 16.41 -41.54 -37.37
C ALA A 583 17.70 -41.43 -38.22
N ILE A 584 18.69 -40.64 -37.80
CA ILE A 584 19.98 -40.52 -38.50
C ILE A 584 20.87 -41.75 -38.19
N GLU A 585 20.85 -42.24 -36.95
CA GLU A 585 21.65 -43.38 -36.50
C GLU A 585 21.05 -44.74 -36.90
N GLY A 586 19.83 -44.76 -37.45
CA GLY A 586 19.13 -45.98 -37.87
C GLY A 586 18.59 -46.83 -36.71
N ARG A 587 18.18 -46.18 -35.60
CA ARG A 587 17.67 -46.81 -34.38
C ARG A 587 16.19 -46.55 -34.14
#